data_AF-F0YG93-F1
#
_entry.id   AF-F0YG93-F1
#
_cell.length_a   1.000
_cell.length_b   1.000
_cell.length_c   1.000
_cell.angle_alpha   90.00
_cell.angle_beta   90.00
_cell.angle_gamma   90.00
#
_symmetry.space_group_name_H-M   'P 1'
#
loop_
_entity.id
_entity.type
_entity.pdbx_description
1 polymer ?
#
loop_
_entity_poly.entity_id
_entity_poly.type
_entity_poly.pdbx_seq_one_letter_code
_entity_poly.pdbx_strand_id
1 'polypeptide(L)'
;MSHFPAPAAPRRTPCNIITGPLGAGKSSAIVNLLANHSDGNWAVLVNEIGDVGIDGAIAKSSGADGSAMVAEIAGGCICCANGVAATVTITRLLRRKPSRLLIEPSGLGH
;
A
#
# COMPACT_ATOMS: atom_id res chain seq x y z
N MET A 1 -8.85 -13.24 -43.94
CA MET A 1 -9.44 -13.21 -42.58
C MET A 1 -8.38 -12.70 -41.62
N SER A 2 -8.46 -11.43 -41.24
CA SER A 2 -7.51 -10.80 -40.31
C SER A 2 -7.79 -11.29 -38.89
N HIS A 3 -6.90 -12.13 -38.37
CA HIS A 3 -6.93 -12.55 -36.98
C HIS A 3 -6.37 -11.42 -36.10
N PHE A 4 -7.24 -10.66 -35.44
CA PHE A 4 -6.83 -9.75 -34.38
C PHE A 4 -6.69 -10.58 -33.09
N PRO A 5 -5.49 -10.67 -32.49
CA PRO A 5 -5.34 -11.36 -31.22
C PRO A 5 -6.14 -10.63 -30.15
N ALA A 6 -6.85 -11.40 -29.30
CA ALA A 6 -7.54 -10.85 -28.15
C ALA A 6 -6.54 -10.14 -27.22
N PRO A 7 -6.88 -8.96 -26.66
CA PRO A 7 -5.97 -8.25 -25.77
C PRO A 7 -5.60 -9.13 -24.56
N ALA A 8 -4.31 -9.17 -24.23
CA ALA A 8 -3.83 -9.88 -23.05
C ALA A 8 -4.55 -9.36 -21.79
N ALA A 9 -4.99 -10.29 -20.93
CA ALA A 9 -5.68 -9.94 -19.69
C ALA A 9 -4.85 -8.93 -18.87
N PRO A 10 -5.48 -7.89 -18.28
CA PRO A 10 -4.75 -6.86 -17.57
C PRO A 10 -3.94 -7.48 -16.44
N ARG A 11 -2.63 -7.19 -16.41
CA ARG A 11 -1.72 -7.64 -15.36
C ARG A 11 -2.22 -7.11 -14.01
N ARG A 12 -2.82 -7.98 -13.19
CA ARG A 12 -3.33 -7.62 -11.87
C ARG A 12 -2.15 -7.44 -10.90
N THR A 13 -2.17 -6.37 -10.11
CA THR A 13 -1.22 -6.18 -8.99
C THR A 13 -1.74 -6.96 -7.78
N PRO A 14 -1.00 -7.95 -7.25
CA PRO A 14 -1.34 -8.62 -6.00
C PRO A 14 -1.45 -7.63 -4.84
N CYS A 15 -2.51 -7.74 -4.05
CA CYS A 15 -2.82 -6.86 -2.92
C CYS A 15 -2.88 -7.66 -1.61
N ASN A 16 -2.26 -7.16 -0.54
CA ASN A 16 -2.29 -7.77 0.79
C ASN A 16 -2.80 -6.74 1.78
N ILE A 17 -3.76 -7.12 2.62
CA ILE A 17 -4.30 -6.27 3.67
C ILE A 17 -3.76 -6.79 5.01
N ILE A 18 -3.06 -5.93 5.73
CA ILE A 18 -2.43 -6.25 7.02
C ILE A 18 -3.29 -5.59 8.09
N THR A 19 -4.14 -6.38 8.74
CA THR A 19 -5.15 -5.91 9.70
C THR A 19 -4.95 -6.54 11.08
N GLY A 20 -5.52 -5.93 12.10
CA GLY A 20 -5.40 -6.32 13.50
C GLY A 20 -5.70 -5.13 14.43
N PRO A 21 -5.88 -5.36 15.73
CA PRO A 21 -6.13 -4.29 16.69
C PRO A 21 -4.96 -3.29 16.76
N LEU A 22 -5.21 -2.11 17.35
CA LEU A 22 -4.16 -1.16 17.70
C LEU A 22 -3.10 -1.86 18.58
N GLY A 23 -1.82 -1.63 18.29
CA GLY A 23 -0.71 -2.27 19.01
C GLY A 23 -0.35 -3.70 18.56
N ALA A 24 -1.04 -4.30 17.60
CA ALA A 24 -0.72 -5.66 17.09
C ALA A 24 0.60 -5.76 16.28
N GLY A 25 1.33 -4.66 16.09
CA GLY A 25 2.59 -4.64 15.33
C GLY A 25 2.43 -4.64 13.81
N LYS A 26 1.27 -4.24 13.27
CA LYS A 26 0.96 -4.19 11.83
C LYS A 26 2.01 -3.39 11.03
N SER A 27 2.24 -2.15 11.42
CA SER A 27 3.19 -1.25 10.76
C SER A 27 4.63 -1.76 10.90
N SER A 28 5.00 -2.33 12.06
CA SER A 28 6.30 -2.97 12.26
C SER A 28 6.51 -4.17 11.33
N ALA A 29 5.46 -4.97 11.09
CA ALA A 29 5.51 -6.06 10.13
C ALA A 29 5.71 -5.56 8.70
N ILE A 30 5.08 -4.44 8.32
CA ILE A 30 5.29 -3.79 7.02
C ILE A 30 6.72 -3.30 6.85
N VAL A 31 7.28 -2.60 7.85
CA VAL A 31 8.68 -2.15 7.81
C VAL A 31 9.63 -3.35 7.64
N ASN A 32 9.40 -4.42 8.40
CA ASN A 32 10.23 -5.62 8.30
C ASN A 32 10.07 -6.33 6.94
N LEU A 33 8.87 -6.33 6.35
CA LEU A 33 8.62 -6.85 5.01
C LEU A 33 9.37 -6.04 3.95
N LEU A 34 9.33 -4.71 4.04
CA LEU A 34 10.03 -3.82 3.09
C LEU A 34 11.55 -3.98 3.21
N ALA A 35 12.08 -4.10 4.42
CA ALA A 35 13.53 -4.24 4.65
C ALA A 35 14.12 -5.56 4.14
N ASN A 36 13.31 -6.63 4.04
CA ASN A 36 13.77 -7.97 3.68
C ASN A 36 13.33 -8.41 2.27
N HIS A 37 12.67 -7.53 1.52
CA HIS A 37 12.19 -7.88 0.19
C HIS A 37 13.30 -7.68 -0.86
N SER A 38 13.47 -8.66 -1.75
CA SER A 38 14.57 -8.67 -2.71
C SER A 38 14.25 -8.05 -4.07
N ASP A 39 12.98 -8.05 -4.55
CA ASP A 39 12.70 -7.81 -5.98
C ASP A 39 11.37 -7.13 -6.32
N GLY A 40 11.45 -5.89 -6.81
CA GLY A 40 10.35 -5.21 -7.50
C GLY A 40 9.68 -4.08 -6.72
N ASN A 41 8.98 -3.23 -7.47
CA ASN A 41 8.39 -1.98 -6.99
C ASN A 41 7.14 -2.23 -6.14
N TRP A 42 7.24 -2.14 -4.81
CA TRP A 42 6.10 -2.28 -3.91
C TRP A 42 5.44 -0.93 -3.62
N ALA A 43 4.12 -0.94 -3.50
CA ALA A 43 3.35 0.19 -3.03
C ALA A 43 2.78 -0.12 -1.65
N VAL A 44 2.82 0.85 -0.73
CA VAL A 44 2.23 0.73 0.60
C VAL A 44 1.23 1.86 0.81
N LEU A 45 0.04 1.50 1.26
CA LEU A 45 -1.04 2.40 1.64
C LEU A 45 -1.26 2.27 3.15
N VAL A 46 -0.90 3.30 3.91
CA VAL A 46 -1.09 3.34 5.37
C VAL A 46 -2.19 4.34 5.70
N ASN A 47 -3.07 3.95 6.63
CA ASN A 47 -4.15 4.77 7.11
C ASN A 47 -4.23 4.65 8.65
N GLU A 48 -3.37 5.39 9.35
CA GLU A 48 -3.38 5.45 10.81
C GLU A 48 -3.57 6.89 11.29
N ILE A 49 -4.43 7.06 12.30
CA ILE A 49 -4.59 8.33 13.02
C ILE A 49 -3.58 8.30 14.16
N GLY A 50 -2.55 9.15 14.10
CA GLY A 50 -1.79 9.52 15.29
C GLY A 50 -0.40 8.93 15.48
N ASP A 51 0.20 8.24 14.49
CA ASP A 51 1.60 7.81 14.58
C ASP A 51 2.45 8.31 13.41
N VAL A 52 2.68 9.63 13.40
CA VAL A 52 3.52 10.38 12.43
C VAL A 52 4.95 9.80 12.33
N GLY A 53 5.38 8.94 13.27
CA GLY A 53 6.73 8.39 13.34
C GLY A 53 7.02 7.20 12.43
N ILE A 54 6.03 6.32 12.19
CA ILE A 54 6.26 5.08 11.43
C ILE A 54 6.24 5.33 9.92
N ASP A 55 5.48 6.31 9.43
CA ASP A 55 5.49 6.73 8.02
C ASP A 55 6.90 7.14 7.56
N GLY A 56 7.63 7.85 8.44
CA GLY A 56 9.03 8.18 8.23
C GLY A 56 9.95 6.96 8.21
N ALA A 57 9.66 5.92 8.99
CA ALA A 57 10.42 4.67 9.00
C ALA A 57 10.14 3.80 7.76
N ILE A 58 8.88 3.73 7.30
CA ILE A 58 8.48 3.06 6.06
C ILE A 58 9.09 3.82 4.86
N ALA A 59 9.05 5.15 4.86
CA ALA A 59 9.70 5.97 3.82
C ALA A 59 11.23 5.84 3.82
N LYS A 60 11.88 5.77 4.99
CA LYS A 60 13.33 5.56 5.11
C LYS A 60 13.76 4.14 4.72
N SER A 61 12.99 3.13 5.08
CA SER A 61 13.24 1.73 4.66
C SER A 61 12.99 1.52 3.16
N SER A 62 12.21 2.39 2.52
CA SER A 62 12.08 2.46 1.06
C SER A 62 13.29 3.13 0.36
N GLY A 63 14.25 3.66 1.13
CA GLY A 63 15.22 4.68 0.69
C GLY A 63 16.65 4.22 0.40
N ALA A 64 16.99 2.93 0.44
CA ALA A 64 18.34 2.47 0.06
C ALA A 64 18.49 2.18 -1.44
N ASP A 65 17.38 1.86 -2.13
CA ASP A 65 17.37 1.31 -3.48
C ASP A 65 16.14 1.75 -4.32
N GLY A 66 15.25 2.58 -3.75
CA GLY A 66 14.10 3.18 -4.45
C GLY A 66 13.01 2.16 -4.86
N SER A 67 13.02 0.98 -4.24
CA SER A 67 12.19 -0.18 -4.59
C SER A 67 10.78 -0.15 -3.98
N ALA A 68 10.46 0.81 -3.10
CA ALA A 68 9.13 0.95 -2.52
C ALA A 68 8.62 2.39 -2.54
N MET A 69 7.30 2.55 -2.78
CA MET A 69 6.60 3.82 -2.65
C MET A 69 5.55 3.74 -1.56
N VAL A 70 5.63 4.70 -0.64
CA VAL A 70 4.67 4.85 0.46
C VAL A 70 3.72 5.99 0.12
N ALA A 71 2.42 5.76 0.27
CA ALA A 71 1.42 6.80 0.23
C ALA A 71 0.51 6.69 1.44
N GLU A 72 0.23 7.84 2.04
CA GLU A 72 -0.68 7.98 3.16
C GLU A 72 -2.05 8.48 2.65
N ILE A 73 -3.13 8.03 3.28
CA ILE A 73 -4.44 8.64 3.08
C ILE A 73 -4.56 9.85 4.02
N ALA A 74 -4.25 11.05 3.50
CA ALA A 74 -4.46 12.27 4.26
C ALA A 74 -5.97 12.50 4.54
N GLY A 75 -6.31 12.70 5.81
CA GLY A 75 -7.59 13.31 6.21
C GLY A 75 -8.79 12.36 6.38
N GLY A 76 -8.60 11.07 6.61
CA GLY A 76 -9.69 10.22 7.12
C GLY A 76 -9.61 8.74 6.76
N CYS A 77 -10.22 7.91 7.61
CA CYS A 77 -10.01 6.47 7.55
C CYS A 77 -10.63 5.77 6.33
N ILE A 78 -9.93 4.74 5.84
CA ILE A 78 -10.48 3.74 4.90
C ILE A 78 -11.75 3.06 5.46
N CYS A 79 -11.91 3.04 6.79
CA CYS A 79 -13.02 2.40 7.48
C CYS A 79 -14.30 3.23 7.55
N CYS A 80 -14.22 4.57 7.49
CA CYS A 80 -15.20 5.37 8.22
C CYS A 80 -15.83 6.53 7.43
N ALA A 81 -15.13 7.20 6.51
CA ALA A 81 -15.73 8.31 5.76
C ALA A 81 -14.89 8.84 4.58
N ASN A 82 -14.23 8.00 3.77
CA ASN A 82 -13.71 8.52 2.48
C ASN A 82 -13.34 7.46 1.42
N GLY A 83 -14.32 6.64 1.02
CA GLY A 83 -14.13 5.66 -0.07
C GLY A 83 -13.59 6.30 -1.37
N VAL A 84 -13.92 7.57 -1.62
CA VAL A 84 -13.40 8.33 -2.76
C VAL A 84 -11.91 8.61 -2.61
N ALA A 85 -11.44 9.11 -1.47
CA ALA A 85 -10.01 9.39 -1.26
C ALA A 85 -9.17 8.10 -1.31
N ALA A 86 -9.65 7.02 -0.68
CA ALA A 86 -8.99 5.72 -0.79
C ALA A 86 -8.91 5.25 -2.25
N THR A 87 -10.01 5.36 -3.01
CA THR A 87 -10.05 5.00 -4.45
C THR A 87 -9.07 5.83 -5.27
N VAL A 88 -8.99 7.14 -5.03
CA VAL A 88 -8.07 8.06 -5.73
C VAL A 88 -6.62 7.69 -5.41
N THR A 89 -6.28 7.47 -4.13
CA THR A 89 -4.92 7.11 -3.71
C THR A 89 -4.50 5.76 -4.28
N ILE A 90 -5.36 4.75 -4.18
CA ILE A 90 -5.13 3.43 -4.78
C ILE A 90 -4.95 3.56 -6.30
N THR A 91 -5.79 4.32 -6.98
CA THR A 91 -5.66 4.56 -8.43
C THR A 91 -4.33 5.20 -8.78
N ARG A 92 -3.88 6.19 -8.00
CA ARG A 92 -2.59 6.87 -8.18
C ARG A 92 -1.41 5.90 -7.97
N LEU A 93 -1.48 5.04 -6.95
CA LEU A 93 -0.48 4.00 -6.70
C LEU A 93 -0.43 2.98 -7.84
N LEU A 94 -1.59 2.48 -8.29
CA LEU A 94 -1.69 1.48 -9.36
C LEU A 94 -1.20 2.01 -10.72
N ARG A 95 -1.35 3.31 -11.00
CA ARG A 95 -0.79 3.94 -12.22
C ARG A 95 0.73 3.81 -12.31
N ARG A 96 1.42 3.65 -11.18
CA ARG A 96 2.87 3.41 -11.16
C ARG A 96 3.25 1.95 -11.40
N LYS A 97 2.25 1.08 -11.65
CA LYS A 97 2.39 -0.35 -11.97
C LYS A 97 3.25 -1.12 -10.96
N PRO A 98 2.99 -0.98 -9.64
CA PRO A 98 3.75 -1.73 -8.64
C PRO A 98 3.57 -3.24 -8.84
N SER A 99 4.60 -4.01 -8.48
CA SER A 99 4.57 -5.46 -8.45
C SER A 99 3.73 -5.98 -7.28
N ARG A 100 3.50 -5.18 -6.24
CA ARG A 100 2.64 -5.50 -5.09
C ARG A 100 2.07 -4.25 -4.43
N LEU A 101 0.86 -4.36 -3.88
CA LEU A 101 0.24 -3.36 -3.01
C LEU A 101 0.06 -3.95 -1.60
N LEU A 102 0.54 -3.24 -0.57
CA LEU A 102 0.25 -3.50 0.83
C LEU A 102 -0.71 -2.43 1.34
N ILE A 103 -1.71 -2.82 2.12
CA ILE A 103 -2.68 -1.90 2.72
C ILE A 103 -2.75 -2.17 4.23
N GLU A 104 -2.51 -1.13 5.02
CA GLU A 104 -2.74 -1.13 6.46
C GLU A 104 -3.96 -0.23 6.78
N PRO A 105 -5.13 -0.81 7.06
CA PRO A 105 -6.26 -0.07 7.62
C PRO A 105 -5.99 0.31 9.09
N SER A 106 -6.78 1.24 9.60
CA SER A 106 -6.71 1.62 11.02
C SER A 106 -6.99 0.42 11.93
N GLY A 107 -6.21 0.28 13.01
CA GLY A 107 -6.43 -0.72 14.06
C GLY A 107 -7.53 -0.36 15.06
N LEU A 108 -8.22 0.77 14.85
CA LEU A 108 -9.39 1.17 15.64
C LEU A 108 -10.60 0.35 15.17
N GLY A 109 -10.79 -0.81 15.78
CA GLY A 109 -12.04 -1.56 15.67
C GLY A 109 -13.08 -0.97 16.61
N HIS A 110 -14.27 -0.67 16.09
CA HIS A 110 -15.49 -0.65 16.88
C HIS A 110 -16.29 -1.92 16.58
#